data_AF-A0AAJ2GKK4-F1
#
_entry.id   AF-A0AAJ2GKK4-F1
#
_cell.length_a   1.000
_cell.length_b   1.000
_cell.length_c   1.000
_cell.angle_alpha   90.00
_cell.angle_beta   90.00
_cell.angle_gamma   90.00
#
_symmetry.space_group_name_H-M   'P 1'
#
loop_
_entity.id
_entity.type
_entity.pdbx_description
1 polymer ?
#
loop_
_entity_poly.entity_id
_entity_poly.type
_entity_poly.pdbx_seq_one_letter_code
_entity_poly.pdbx_strand_id
1 'polypeptide(L)'
;MAEASQRFGIPTTWMRAVMRAESFGDVHAISPKGAMGLMQIMPQTWATLRQRYHLGADPYDVHDNIIAGAGYLRELHDRYGVPGFLAAYNAGPARWEDHLATGRPLPAETRAYLTRLAPIVGGSVIDDTTLLASVVRSWTEASLFPKQPSTASDDTTKTGGPQSSNAPSVRSPQDWTGLAPQADGLFVVLSSDRRTP
;
A
#
# COMPACT_ATOMS: atom_id res chain seq x y z
N MET A 1 21.22 -13.62 11.94
CA MET A 1 20.10 -12.72 12.38
C MET A 1 20.59 -11.40 12.96
N ALA A 2 21.46 -11.35 13.97
CA ALA A 2 21.88 -10.08 14.58
C ALA A 2 22.43 -9.07 13.55
N GLU A 3 23.31 -9.54 12.66
CA GLU A 3 23.81 -8.76 11.52
C GLU A 3 22.68 -8.21 10.64
N ALA A 4 21.77 -9.08 10.17
CA ALA A 4 20.64 -8.68 9.34
C ALA A 4 19.76 -7.63 10.05
N SER A 5 19.51 -7.82 11.35
CA SER A 5 18.76 -6.88 12.19
C SER A 5 19.42 -5.52 12.24
N GLN A 6 20.74 -5.48 12.44
CA GLN A 6 21.53 -4.24 12.46
C GLN A 6 21.57 -3.57 11.08
N ARG A 7 21.77 -4.35 10.01
CA ARG A 7 21.91 -3.85 8.64
C ARG A 7 20.63 -3.22 8.11
N PHE A 8 19.48 -3.80 8.44
CA PHE A 8 18.19 -3.39 7.89
C PHE A 8 17.27 -2.70 8.91
N GLY A 9 17.67 -2.59 10.17
CA GLY A 9 16.85 -1.96 11.21
C GLY A 9 15.55 -2.73 11.52
N ILE A 10 15.50 -4.03 11.21
CA ILE A 10 14.36 -4.88 11.52
C ILE A 10 14.63 -5.61 12.84
N PRO A 11 13.77 -5.51 13.87
CA PRO A 11 13.97 -6.21 15.13
C PRO A 11 14.11 -7.72 14.96
N THR A 12 15.08 -8.32 15.64
CA THR A 12 15.29 -9.79 15.59
C THR A 12 14.04 -10.57 16.02
N THR A 13 13.22 -10.00 16.91
CA THR A 13 11.93 -10.56 17.31
C THR A 13 10.95 -10.68 16.15
N TRP A 14 10.88 -9.68 15.27
CA TRP A 14 10.03 -9.69 14.08
C TRP A 14 10.51 -10.75 13.09
N MET A 15 11.82 -10.76 12.80
CA MET A 15 12.40 -11.72 11.87
C MET A 15 12.19 -13.17 12.33
N ARG A 16 12.33 -13.44 13.64
CA ARG A 16 12.09 -14.77 14.21
C ARG A 16 10.62 -15.18 14.12
N ALA A 17 9.71 -14.23 14.32
CA ALA A 17 8.28 -14.50 14.20
C ALA A 17 7.87 -14.83 12.76
N VAL A 18 8.38 -14.07 11.78
CA VAL A 18 8.22 -14.34 10.35
C VAL A 18 8.81 -15.71 10.01
N MET A 19 10.09 -15.96 10.31
CA MET A 19 10.73 -17.26 10.06
C MET A 19 9.93 -18.44 10.61
N ARG A 20 9.42 -18.34 11.83
CA ARG A 20 8.61 -19.40 12.44
C ARG A 20 7.28 -19.61 11.72
N ALA A 21 6.66 -18.53 11.24
CA ALA A 21 5.42 -18.61 10.47
C ALA A 21 5.64 -19.16 9.06
N GLU A 22 6.81 -18.90 8.46
CA GLU A 22 7.14 -19.28 7.09
C GLU A 22 7.63 -20.74 6.97
N SER A 23 8.61 -21.13 7.78
CA SER A 23 9.31 -22.43 7.64
C SER A 23 9.34 -23.26 8.92
N PHE A 24 8.90 -22.71 10.04
CA PHE A 24 9.14 -23.30 11.36
C PHE A 24 10.63 -23.54 11.67
N GLY A 25 11.55 -22.85 10.98
CA GLY A 25 13.00 -23.03 11.12
C GLY A 25 13.60 -24.11 10.22
N ASP A 26 12.84 -24.66 9.27
CA ASP A 26 13.37 -25.58 8.26
C ASP A 26 14.14 -24.82 7.17
N VAL A 27 15.44 -25.09 7.09
CA VAL A 27 16.39 -24.47 6.15
C VAL A 27 16.08 -24.85 4.70
N HIS A 28 15.53 -26.03 4.46
CA HIS A 28 15.25 -26.56 3.13
C HIS A 28 13.77 -26.54 2.78
N ALA A 29 12.97 -25.75 3.50
CA ALA A 29 11.54 -25.61 3.24
C ALA A 29 11.27 -25.10 1.81
N ILE A 30 10.36 -25.76 1.11
CA ILE A 30 9.86 -25.35 -0.21
C ILE A 30 8.33 -25.36 -0.16
N SER A 31 7.70 -24.20 -0.40
CA SER A 31 6.23 -24.15 -0.47
C SER A 31 5.70 -24.73 -1.78
N PRO A 32 4.40 -25.08 -1.87
CA PRO A 32 3.77 -25.48 -3.12
C PRO A 32 3.86 -24.42 -4.23
N LYS A 33 4.04 -23.14 -3.87
CA LYS A 33 4.22 -22.01 -4.80
C LYS A 33 5.69 -21.81 -5.18
N GLY A 34 6.61 -22.58 -4.61
CA GLY A 34 8.05 -22.51 -4.87
C GLY A 34 8.81 -21.52 -4.01
N ALA A 35 8.25 -21.03 -2.90
CA ALA A 35 8.97 -20.19 -1.95
C ALA A 35 10.06 -21.01 -1.23
N MET A 36 11.24 -20.43 -0.98
CA MET A 36 12.44 -21.20 -0.59
C MET A 36 13.05 -20.75 0.74
N GLY A 37 13.48 -21.73 1.52
CA GLY A 37 14.32 -21.56 2.70
C GLY A 37 13.61 -20.98 3.92
N LEU A 38 14.40 -20.58 4.91
CA LEU A 38 13.91 -20.16 6.23
C LEU A 38 12.86 -19.04 6.20
N MET A 39 13.07 -18.08 5.31
CA MET A 39 12.24 -16.87 5.16
C MET A 39 11.23 -17.00 4.00
N GLN A 40 11.15 -18.18 3.36
CA GLN A 40 10.24 -18.48 2.25
C GLN A 40 10.24 -17.39 1.16
N ILE A 41 11.41 -17.12 0.59
CA ILE A 41 11.56 -16.11 -0.46
C ILE A 41 11.18 -16.72 -1.82
N MET A 42 10.32 -16.04 -2.57
CA MET A 42 9.96 -16.45 -3.93
C MET A 42 11.16 -16.39 -4.88
N PRO A 43 11.30 -17.29 -5.87
CA PRO A 43 12.49 -17.34 -6.73
C PRO A 43 12.81 -16.04 -7.47
N GLN A 44 11.77 -15.35 -7.97
CA GLN A 44 11.93 -14.06 -8.64
C GLN A 44 12.45 -12.98 -7.67
N THR A 45 11.90 -12.94 -6.46
CA THR A 45 12.34 -12.02 -5.40
C THR A 45 13.78 -12.33 -4.98
N TRP A 46 14.13 -13.62 -4.82
CA TRP A 46 15.50 -14.05 -4.51
C TRP A 46 16.49 -13.54 -5.55
N ALA A 47 16.19 -13.70 -6.84
CA ALA A 47 17.06 -13.25 -7.93
C ALA A 47 17.40 -11.74 -7.83
N THR A 48 16.41 -10.91 -7.49
CA THR A 48 16.62 -9.47 -7.27
C THR A 48 17.43 -9.20 -6.01
N LEU A 49 17.08 -9.83 -4.88
CA LEU A 49 17.71 -9.56 -3.58
C LEU A 49 19.17 -10.02 -3.56
N ARG A 50 19.50 -11.18 -4.15
CA ARG A 50 20.88 -11.67 -4.20
C ARG A 50 21.81 -10.75 -4.97
N GLN A 51 21.32 -10.15 -6.06
CA GLN A 51 22.10 -9.18 -6.83
C GLN A 51 22.29 -7.89 -6.02
N ARG A 52 21.20 -7.40 -5.40
CA ARG A 52 21.22 -6.17 -4.61
C ARG A 52 22.11 -6.25 -3.37
N TYR A 53 22.11 -7.38 -2.68
CA TYR A 53 22.82 -7.56 -1.43
C TYR A 53 24.13 -8.34 -1.55
N HIS A 54 24.56 -8.64 -2.78
CA HIS A 54 25.77 -9.41 -3.10
C HIS A 54 25.81 -10.79 -2.43
N LEU A 55 24.70 -11.51 -2.51
CA LEU A 55 24.54 -12.84 -1.91
C LEU A 55 24.96 -13.96 -2.87
N GLY A 56 25.21 -15.13 -2.29
CA GLY A 56 25.49 -16.37 -2.98
C GLY A 56 24.33 -16.84 -3.86
N ALA A 57 24.57 -17.96 -4.56
CA ALA A 57 23.58 -18.51 -5.46
C ALA A 57 22.52 -19.37 -4.77
N ASP A 58 22.86 -19.93 -3.62
CA ASP A 58 22.04 -20.90 -2.89
C ASP A 58 21.00 -20.18 -2.01
N PRO A 59 19.69 -20.29 -2.31
CA PRO A 59 18.64 -19.72 -1.47
C PRO A 59 18.44 -20.46 -0.14
N TYR A 60 19.06 -21.62 0.05
CA TYR A 60 19.00 -22.40 1.29
C TYR A 60 20.21 -22.14 2.20
N ASP A 61 21.18 -21.32 1.76
CA ASP A 61 22.20 -20.83 2.69
C ASP A 61 21.52 -20.01 3.80
N VAL A 62 21.72 -20.43 5.05
CA VAL A 62 21.05 -19.88 6.23
C VAL A 62 21.34 -18.39 6.37
N HIS A 63 22.58 -17.98 6.13
CA HIS A 63 23.00 -16.60 6.27
C HIS A 63 22.34 -15.73 5.21
N ASP A 64 22.48 -16.12 3.94
CA ASP A 64 22.01 -15.33 2.82
C ASP A 64 20.49 -15.26 2.74
N ASN A 65 19.78 -16.35 3.07
CA ASN A 65 18.32 -16.36 3.13
C ASN A 65 17.80 -15.39 4.21
N ILE A 66 18.46 -15.32 5.38
CA ILE A 66 18.11 -14.38 6.45
C ILE A 66 18.42 -12.93 6.03
N ILE A 67 19.56 -12.67 5.38
CA ILE A 67 19.91 -11.33 4.90
C ILE A 67 18.91 -10.86 3.84
N ALA A 68 18.59 -11.71 2.87
CA ALA A 68 17.58 -11.43 1.84
C ALA A 68 16.21 -11.15 2.46
N GLY A 69 15.74 -12.03 3.37
CA GLY A 69 14.45 -11.88 4.03
C GLY A 69 14.36 -10.61 4.88
N ALA A 70 15.41 -10.27 5.63
CA ALA A 70 15.45 -9.04 6.42
C ALA A 70 15.44 -7.78 5.54
N GLY A 71 16.20 -7.77 4.45
CA GLY A 71 16.18 -6.68 3.47
C GLY A 71 14.80 -6.52 2.85
N TYR A 72 14.16 -7.62 2.46
CA TYR A 72 12.82 -7.59 1.90
C TYR A 72 11.75 -7.10 2.90
N LEU A 73 11.83 -7.56 4.16
CA LEU A 73 10.97 -7.04 5.24
C LEU A 73 11.12 -5.53 5.40
N ARG A 74 12.35 -5.01 5.34
CA ARG A 74 12.62 -3.57 5.42
C ARG A 74 12.01 -2.80 4.24
N GLU A 75 12.21 -3.29 3.02
CA GLU A 75 11.65 -2.68 1.80
C GLU A 75 10.12 -2.57 1.89
N LEU A 76 9.44 -3.64 2.33
CA LEU A 76 8.00 -3.64 2.49
C LEU A 76 7.53 -2.78 3.67
N HIS A 77 8.29 -2.76 4.77
CA HIS A 77 7.97 -1.94 5.93
C HIS A 77 8.07 -0.45 5.60
N ASP A 78 9.11 -0.02 4.84
CA ASP A 78 9.20 1.36 4.34
C ASP A 78 8.01 1.72 3.45
N ARG A 79 7.58 0.79 2.61
CA ARG A 79 6.54 1.05 1.61
C ARG A 79 5.12 1.07 2.17
N TYR A 80 4.82 0.17 3.11
CA TYR A 80 3.43 -0.09 3.53
C TYR A 80 3.17 0.10 5.03
N GLY A 81 4.21 0.26 5.85
CA GLY A 81 4.08 0.34 7.30
C GLY A 81 3.39 -0.90 7.92
N VAL A 82 2.99 -0.77 9.19
CA VAL A 82 2.30 -1.83 9.95
C VAL A 82 0.78 -1.67 9.82
N PRO A 83 0.00 -2.75 9.59
CA PRO A 83 0.42 -4.13 9.33
C PRO A 83 0.64 -4.44 7.83
N GLY A 84 0.52 -3.45 6.94
CA GLY A 84 0.52 -3.66 5.49
C GLY A 84 1.73 -4.41 4.94
N PHE A 85 2.91 -4.24 5.53
CA PHE A 85 4.12 -4.95 5.10
C PHE A 85 4.02 -6.47 5.27
N LEU A 86 3.36 -6.95 6.33
CA LEU A 86 3.15 -8.39 6.55
C LEU A 86 2.19 -8.97 5.52
N ALA A 87 1.15 -8.21 5.15
CA ALA A 87 0.21 -8.60 4.12
C ALA A 87 0.94 -8.70 2.77
N ALA A 88 1.73 -7.68 2.41
CA ALA A 88 2.52 -7.66 1.19
C ALA A 88 3.59 -8.76 1.15
N TYR A 89 4.19 -9.11 2.29
CA TYR A 89 5.19 -10.18 2.37
C TYR A 89 4.57 -11.54 1.99
N ASN A 90 3.42 -11.87 2.60
CA ASN A 90 2.77 -13.17 2.41
C ASN A 90 1.96 -13.26 1.09
N ALA A 91 1.21 -12.21 0.75
CA ALA A 91 0.33 -12.19 -0.42
C ALA A 91 1.00 -11.71 -1.71
N GLY A 92 2.14 -11.03 -1.58
CA GLY A 92 2.80 -10.28 -2.64
C GLY A 92 2.39 -8.80 -2.68
N PRO A 93 3.31 -7.87 -3.00
CA PRO A 93 3.04 -6.43 -3.09
C PRO A 93 1.87 -6.06 -4.00
N ALA A 94 1.81 -6.67 -5.19
CA ALA A 94 0.75 -6.40 -6.16
C ALA A 94 -0.65 -6.79 -5.64
N ARG A 95 -0.75 -7.87 -4.86
CA ARG A 95 -2.04 -8.28 -4.27
C ARG A 95 -2.47 -7.35 -3.14
N TRP A 96 -1.52 -6.88 -2.34
CA TRP A 96 -1.79 -5.88 -1.31
C TRP A 96 -2.23 -4.54 -1.92
N GLU A 97 -1.58 -4.10 -2.99
CA GLU A 97 -1.96 -2.87 -3.72
C GLU A 97 -3.34 -2.99 -4.36
N ASP A 98 -3.65 -4.12 -4.99
CA ASP A 98 -4.98 -4.39 -5.53
C ASP A 98 -6.06 -4.38 -4.43
N HIS A 99 -5.77 -4.96 -3.27
CA HIS A 99 -6.66 -4.88 -2.11
C HIS A 99 -6.92 -3.44 -1.68
N LEU A 100 -5.88 -2.61 -1.57
CA LEU A 100 -6.02 -1.19 -1.22
C LEU A 100 -6.81 -0.39 -2.27
N ALA A 101 -6.63 -0.71 -3.56
CA ALA A 101 -7.28 0.00 -4.65
C ALA A 101 -8.75 -0.39 -4.84
N THR A 102 -9.09 -1.67 -4.62
CA THR A 102 -10.40 -2.23 -4.99
C THR A 102 -11.26 -2.64 -3.80
N GLY A 103 -10.66 -2.78 -2.61
CA GLY A 103 -11.32 -3.37 -1.43
C GLY A 103 -11.52 -4.90 -1.54
N ARG A 104 -11.00 -5.56 -2.59
CA ARG A 104 -11.13 -7.01 -2.75
C ARG A 104 -10.48 -7.75 -1.58
N PRO A 105 -11.16 -8.70 -0.91
CA PRO A 105 -10.63 -9.30 0.31
C PRO A 105 -9.32 -10.06 0.07
N LEU A 106 -8.43 -9.99 1.05
CA LEU A 106 -7.20 -10.79 1.07
C LEU A 106 -7.50 -12.29 1.23
N PRO A 107 -6.60 -13.17 0.74
CA PRO A 107 -6.70 -14.60 0.96
C PRO A 107 -6.85 -14.94 2.44
N ALA A 108 -7.60 -16.00 2.74
CA ALA A 108 -7.79 -16.48 4.12
C ALA A 108 -6.45 -16.79 4.80
N GLU A 109 -5.50 -17.35 4.06
CA GLU A 109 -4.12 -17.60 4.49
C GLU A 109 -3.42 -16.31 4.96
N THR A 110 -3.50 -15.24 4.17
CA THR A 110 -2.90 -13.94 4.49
C THR A 110 -3.57 -13.28 5.70
N ARG A 111 -4.90 -13.36 5.82
CA ARG A 111 -5.60 -12.86 7.01
C ARG A 111 -5.18 -13.61 8.27
N ALA A 112 -5.08 -14.94 8.21
CA ALA A 112 -4.58 -15.74 9.33
C ALA A 112 -3.11 -15.42 9.67
N TYR A 113 -2.29 -15.13 8.66
CA TYR A 113 -0.91 -14.67 8.83
C TYR A 113 -0.84 -13.34 9.60
N LEU A 114 -1.65 -12.36 9.20
CA LEU A 114 -1.76 -11.07 9.88
C LEU A 114 -2.23 -11.21 11.33
N THR A 115 -3.27 -12.02 11.59
CA THR A 115 -3.75 -12.29 12.95
C THR A 115 -2.65 -12.82 13.86
N ARG A 116 -1.76 -13.68 13.32
CA ARG A 116 -0.65 -14.26 14.09
C ARG A 116 0.47 -13.27 14.36
N LEU A 117 0.81 -12.42 13.38
CA LEU A 117 2.04 -11.63 13.43
C LEU A 117 1.85 -10.15 13.77
N ALA A 118 0.69 -9.55 13.50
CA ALA A 118 0.43 -8.14 13.81
C ALA A 118 0.75 -7.76 15.27
N PRO A 119 0.32 -8.54 16.30
CA PRO A 119 0.63 -8.22 17.70
C PRO A 119 2.13 -8.18 18.02
N ILE A 120 2.94 -8.94 17.29
CA ILE A 120 4.39 -9.04 17.52
C ILE A 120 5.11 -7.82 16.96
N VAL A 121 4.58 -7.26 15.87
CA VAL A 121 5.20 -6.12 15.15
C VAL A 121 4.66 -4.77 15.61
N GLY A 122 3.91 -4.74 16.71
CA GLY A 122 3.29 -3.52 17.23
C GLY A 122 2.03 -3.08 16.47
N GLY A 123 1.49 -3.95 15.60
CA GLY A 123 0.18 -3.75 15.00
C GLY A 123 -0.90 -4.24 15.96
N SER A 124 -1.85 -3.38 16.34
CA SER A 124 -3.12 -3.87 16.88
C SER A 124 -3.78 -4.75 15.82
N VAL A 125 -4.43 -5.85 16.21
CA VAL A 125 -5.34 -6.57 15.30
C VAL A 125 -6.48 -5.59 15.02
N ILE A 126 -6.51 -4.97 13.84
CA ILE A 126 -7.58 -4.03 13.47
C ILE A 126 -8.43 -4.68 12.41
N ASP A 127 -9.73 -4.80 12.71
CA ASP A 127 -10.76 -5.20 11.76
C ASP A 127 -10.62 -4.37 10.47
N ASP A 128 -10.73 -5.04 9.31
CA ASP A 128 -10.48 -4.51 7.95
C ASP A 128 -11.19 -3.17 7.67
N THR A 129 -12.31 -2.89 8.36
CA THR A 129 -13.06 -1.62 8.27
C THR A 129 -12.34 -0.44 8.91
N THR A 130 -11.58 -0.69 9.98
CA THR A 130 -10.87 0.35 10.76
C THR A 130 -9.60 0.82 10.05
N LEU A 131 -8.90 -0.09 9.38
CA LEU A 131 -7.70 0.24 8.59
C LEU A 131 -8.04 1.11 7.38
N LEU A 132 -9.06 0.73 6.61
CA LEU A 132 -9.56 1.54 5.50
C LEU A 132 -9.99 2.94 5.99
N ALA A 133 -10.70 3.03 7.12
CA ALA A 133 -11.10 4.31 7.68
C ALA A 133 -9.89 5.17 8.13
N SER A 134 -8.86 4.56 8.69
CA SER A 134 -7.67 5.27 9.17
C SER A 134 -6.77 5.79 8.03
N VAL A 135 -6.63 5.01 6.95
CA VAL A 135 -5.82 5.38 5.78
C VAL A 135 -6.54 6.46 4.95
N VAL A 136 -7.86 6.37 4.82
CA VAL A 136 -8.64 7.43 4.15
C VAL A 136 -8.60 8.74 4.95
N ARG A 137 -8.71 8.67 6.29
CA ARG A 137 -8.63 9.88 7.13
C ARG A 137 -7.27 10.57 7.04
N SER A 138 -6.17 9.82 7.07
CA SER A 138 -4.82 10.42 7.02
C SER A 138 -4.53 11.14 5.70
N TRP A 139 -5.10 10.68 4.58
CA TRP A 139 -4.99 11.37 3.29
C TRP A 139 -5.90 12.59 3.16
N THR A 140 -7.07 12.61 3.81
CA THR A 140 -7.93 13.81 3.85
C THR A 140 -7.42 14.90 4.78
N GLU A 141 -6.62 14.56 5.80
CA GLU A 141 -6.04 15.51 6.75
C GLU A 141 -4.69 16.08 6.30
N ALA A 142 -4.04 15.48 5.30
CA ALA A 142 -2.85 16.04 4.67
C ALA A 142 -3.24 17.27 3.83
N SER A 143 -3.09 18.45 4.43
CA SER A 143 -3.27 19.74 3.74
C SER A 143 -2.31 19.83 2.55
N LEU A 144 -2.83 19.69 1.33
CA LEU A 144 -2.06 19.73 0.07
C LEU A 144 -1.59 21.13 -0.36
N PHE A 145 -1.67 22.13 0.53
CA PHE A 145 -1.23 23.49 0.22
C PHE A 145 -0.29 24.01 1.32
N PRO A 146 0.98 24.33 1.01
CA PRO A 146 1.80 25.10 1.92
C PRO A 146 1.15 26.47 2.11
N LYS A 147 0.71 26.76 3.33
CA LYS A 147 0.21 28.09 3.72
C LYS A 147 1.40 29.06 3.71
N GLN A 148 1.41 30.01 2.79
CA GLN A 148 2.40 31.09 2.78
C GLN A 148 2.32 31.86 4.11
N PRO A 149 3.46 32.19 4.75
CA PRO A 149 3.46 33.13 5.86
C PRO A 149 3.18 34.52 5.29
N SER A 150 1.97 35.04 5.55
CA SER A 150 1.68 36.45 5.39
C SER A 150 2.52 37.22 6.41
N THR A 151 3.57 37.89 5.94
CA THR A 151 4.28 38.91 6.72
C THR A 151 3.29 40.02 7.05
N ALA A 152 2.95 40.12 8.32
CA ALA A 152 2.19 41.22 8.87
C ALA A 152 3.02 42.52 8.74
N SER A 153 2.42 43.52 8.12
CA SER A 153 2.81 44.92 8.31
C SER A 153 1.72 45.56 9.17
N ASP A 154 2.07 45.81 10.43
CA ASP A 154 1.33 46.67 11.37
C ASP A 154 1.59 48.14 11.02
N ASP A 155 0.52 48.93 10.87
CA ASP A 155 0.33 50.36 11.27
C ASP A 155 -0.95 50.90 10.59
N THR A 156 -1.85 51.75 11.11
CA THR A 156 -2.26 52.20 12.44
C THR A 156 -3.58 52.99 12.26
N THR A 157 -4.57 52.76 13.14
CA THR A 157 -5.73 53.59 13.57
C THR A 157 -6.48 54.55 12.62
N LYS A 158 -7.83 54.46 12.56
CA LYS A 158 -8.79 55.39 13.25
C LYS A 158 -10.28 55.21 12.84
N THR A 159 -11.09 55.60 13.81
CA THR A 159 -12.54 55.50 14.10
C THR A 159 -13.52 56.29 13.19
N GLY A 160 -14.76 55.81 13.04
CA GLY A 160 -15.96 56.62 12.75
C GLY A 160 -17.12 55.90 12.02
N GLY A 161 -18.30 55.76 12.65
CA GLY A 161 -19.60 55.44 11.98
C GLY A 161 -20.36 56.72 11.53
N PRO A 162 -21.66 56.71 11.11
CA PRO A 162 -22.67 55.63 11.12
C PRO A 162 -23.58 55.52 9.84
N GLN A 163 -24.54 54.56 9.86
CA GLN A 163 -25.84 54.47 9.13
C GLN A 163 -25.90 54.40 7.58
N SER A 164 -26.53 53.36 7.02
CA SER A 164 -27.94 53.35 6.57
C SER A 164 -28.22 52.29 5.49
N SER A 165 -29.45 51.80 5.54
CA SER A 165 -30.20 50.94 4.60
C SER A 165 -29.90 51.09 3.10
N ASN A 166 -29.81 49.95 2.38
CA ASN A 166 -30.62 49.63 1.18
C ASN A 166 -30.21 48.29 0.54
N ALA A 167 -31.12 47.32 0.54
CA ALA A 167 -31.34 46.41 -0.60
C ALA A 167 -32.15 47.20 -1.66
N PRO A 168 -32.30 46.80 -2.95
CA PRO A 168 -32.09 45.45 -3.52
C PRO A 168 -31.36 45.42 -4.89
N SER A 169 -31.07 44.21 -5.40
CA SER A 169 -31.48 43.72 -6.74
C SER A 169 -30.44 42.78 -7.37
N VAL A 170 -30.85 41.51 -7.48
CA VAL A 170 -30.82 40.64 -8.67
C VAL A 170 -29.62 40.78 -9.61
N ARG A 171 -28.77 39.75 -9.63
CA ARG A 171 -28.16 39.21 -10.87
C ARG A 171 -27.65 37.77 -10.65
N SER A 172 -28.35 36.85 -11.29
CA SER A 172 -27.90 35.55 -11.81
C SER A 172 -28.67 35.41 -13.13
N PRO A 173 -28.20 34.69 -14.18
CA PRO A 173 -27.42 33.45 -14.11
C PRO A 173 -26.28 33.33 -15.16
N GLN A 174 -25.32 32.45 -14.92
CA GLN A 174 -24.55 31.83 -16.00
C GLN A 174 -24.53 30.31 -15.81
N ASP A 175 -25.38 29.69 -16.63
CA ASP A 175 -25.43 28.27 -16.93
C ASP A 175 -24.15 27.83 -17.65
N TRP A 176 -23.59 26.70 -17.22
CA TRP A 176 -22.65 25.91 -18.00
C TRP A 176 -23.23 24.52 -18.23
N THR A 177 -24.20 24.45 -19.14
CA THR A 177 -24.68 23.22 -19.75
C THR A 177 -24.41 23.30 -21.24
N GLY A 178 -23.62 22.36 -21.76
CA GLY A 178 -23.50 22.13 -23.19
C GLY A 178 -22.05 21.95 -23.63
N LEU A 179 -21.67 20.69 -23.85
CA LEU A 179 -20.89 20.22 -25.00
C LEU A 179 -20.86 18.70 -24.95
N ALA A 180 -21.97 18.10 -25.39
CA ALA A 180 -22.00 16.78 -25.99
C ALA A 180 -22.03 16.96 -27.51
N PRO A 181 -21.35 16.11 -28.29
CA PRO A 181 -21.75 15.84 -29.66
C PRO A 181 -22.36 14.43 -29.74
N GLN A 182 -23.65 14.37 -30.08
CA GLN A 182 -24.25 13.20 -30.73
C GLN A 182 -24.16 13.39 -32.24
N ALA A 183 -23.84 12.32 -32.97
CA ALA A 183 -24.22 12.16 -34.37
C ALA A 183 -24.53 10.69 -34.64
N ASP A 184 -25.61 10.50 -35.38
CA ASP A 184 -26.45 9.32 -35.54
C ASP A 184 -25.83 8.12 -36.29
N GLY A 185 -26.16 6.93 -35.78
CA GLY A 185 -26.86 5.83 -36.46
C GLY A 185 -26.46 5.38 -37.87
N LEU A 186 -26.02 4.12 -37.98
CA LEU A 186 -26.53 3.22 -39.02
C LEU A 186 -26.43 1.74 -38.56
N PHE A 187 -27.56 1.05 -38.53
CA PHE A 187 -27.70 -0.38 -38.25
C PHE A 187 -27.31 -1.25 -39.45
N VAL A 188 -26.68 -2.40 -39.22
CA VAL A 188 -27.00 -3.68 -39.91
C VAL A 188 -26.73 -4.86 -38.94
N VAL A 189 -27.72 -5.75 -38.81
CA VAL A 189 -27.63 -7.10 -38.19
C VAL A 189 -27.91 -8.14 -39.30
N LEU A 190 -27.51 -9.39 -39.04
CA LEU A 190 -27.64 -10.66 -39.81
C LEU A 190 -26.42 -10.94 -40.73
N SER A 191 -25.83 -12.15 -40.80
CA SER A 191 -26.27 -13.47 -40.35
C SER A 191 -25.12 -14.49 -40.29
N SER A 192 -25.44 -15.58 -39.61
CA SER A 192 -24.74 -16.85 -39.37
C SER A 192 -24.14 -17.58 -40.59
N ASP A 193 -23.05 -18.32 -40.35
CA ASP A 193 -22.94 -19.80 -40.46
C ASP A 193 -21.69 -20.35 -41.21
N ARG A 194 -21.14 -21.41 -40.62
CA ARG A 194 -20.37 -22.56 -41.16
C ARG A 194 -18.87 -22.53 -41.52
N ARG A 195 -18.19 -23.42 -40.77
CA ARG A 195 -17.36 -24.59 -41.15
C ARG A 195 -15.90 -24.42 -41.60
N THR A 196 -15.13 -25.30 -40.97
CA THR A 196 -13.76 -25.79 -41.19
C THR A 196 -13.49 -26.28 -42.60
N PRO A 197 -12.20 -26.45 -42.90
CA PRO A 197 -11.68 -27.81 -43.12
C PRO A 197 -10.75 -28.29 -41.99
#